data_AF-A0A3G9GQ98-F1
#
_entry.id   AF-A0A3G9GQ98-F1
#
_cell.length_a   1.000
_cell.length_b   1.000
_cell.length_c   1.000
_cell.angle_alpha   90.00
_cell.angle_beta   90.00
_cell.angle_gamma   90.00
#
_symmetry.space_group_name_H-M   'P 1'
#
loop_
_entity.id
_entity.type
_entity.pdbx_description
1 polymer ?
#
loop_
_entity_poly.entity_id
_entity_poly.type
_entity_poly.pdbx_seq_one_letter_code
_entity_poly.pdbx_strand_id
1 'polypeptide(L)'
;MRIKLATLACVLLWLLLSALISMAFLSRAVISAEQEFDMLGVRLSEQLNQKLLVNATILDSYAAFTMLDHQQAGEQEQVFVRQMAERYPQLVSLERIQRVRHQDLPGWTQQMQAQWGSDFKLHAYQLPQQSVIYPLPLSAEYYPVVSILPLNQAVRPLLGTDISHDLRLQAALQDARRFGRAAMSASFILREGFRGHLLLQPVNSSTLLLRGQPPDQFVALMLRSDYLRPDDTALPAGLSLQILARGPQAARLPAYVDIAGTPHGWLETLGFPQLQLERAVGSESQPLTLRLHWQLGWYLLSGFERAVILCQSLLVLLLLGFGLRFYWGLLSRQERRESHLFYLANHDRLTGLANRNLFYDRLQHAISRLNRSERRLAVLFLDMDRFKPVNDSYGHATGDKVLQLIAARILAIMRNQDTVARLGGMSSCC
;
A
#
# COMPACT_ATOMS: atom_id res chain seq x y z
N MET A 1 6.43 41.11 -15.86
CA MET A 1 5.40 40.03 -15.90
C MET A 1 5.90 38.77 -16.60
N ARG A 2 6.50 38.85 -17.80
CA ARG A 2 6.97 37.69 -18.58
C ARG A 2 8.00 36.78 -17.86
N ILE A 3 8.92 37.34 -17.07
CA ILE A 3 9.92 36.56 -16.30
C ILE A 3 9.27 35.65 -15.24
N LYS A 4 8.28 36.16 -14.51
CA LYS A 4 7.55 35.39 -13.48
C LYS A 4 6.74 34.25 -14.10
N LEU A 5 6.17 34.46 -15.28
CA LEU A 5 5.43 33.42 -16.01
C LEU A 5 6.36 32.31 -16.53
N ALA A 6 7.53 32.67 -17.09
CA ALA A 6 8.49 31.69 -17.59
C ALA A 6 9.09 30.83 -16.47
N THR A 7 9.44 31.45 -15.33
CA THR A 7 9.95 30.71 -14.16
C THR A 7 8.89 29.80 -13.57
N LEU A 8 7.64 30.27 -13.43
CA LEU A 8 6.51 29.44 -13.00
C LEU A 8 6.30 28.25 -13.96
N ALA A 9 6.34 28.49 -15.27
CA ALA A 9 6.20 27.43 -16.27
C ALA A 9 7.31 26.38 -16.17
N CYS A 10 8.57 26.77 -15.94
CA CYS A 10 9.67 25.83 -15.73
C CYS A 10 9.50 25.02 -14.44
N VAL A 11 9.03 25.64 -13.35
CA VAL A 11 8.76 24.91 -12.09
C VAL A 11 7.64 23.90 -12.28
N LEU A 12 6.55 24.29 -12.96
CA LEU A 12 5.45 23.37 -13.29
C LEU A 12 5.91 22.22 -14.19
N LEU A 13 6.74 22.52 -15.19
CA LEU A 13 7.31 21.51 -16.08
C LEU A 13 8.23 20.55 -15.34
N TRP A 14 9.06 21.05 -14.41
CA TRP A 14 9.90 20.24 -13.55
C TRP A 14 9.07 19.29 -12.69
N LEU A 15 8.05 19.82 -11.99
CA LEU A 15 7.15 19.01 -11.17
C LEU A 15 6.46 17.92 -12.00
N LEU A 16 5.97 18.27 -13.19
CA LEU A 16 5.29 17.33 -14.09
C LEU A 16 6.22 16.21 -14.57
N LEU A 17 7.44 16.54 -15.02
CA LEU A 17 8.41 15.55 -15.50
C LEU A 17 8.91 14.63 -14.38
N SER A 18 9.21 15.20 -13.21
CA SER A 18 9.63 14.42 -12.04
C SER A 18 8.50 13.54 -11.51
N ALA A 19 7.24 14.01 -11.55
CA ALA A 19 6.09 13.22 -11.17
C ALA A 19 5.88 12.03 -12.11
N LEU A 20 5.97 12.22 -13.44
CA LEU A 20 5.80 11.13 -14.42
C LEU A 20 6.84 10.01 -14.23
N ILE A 21 8.10 10.35 -13.99
CA ILE A 21 9.16 9.36 -13.78
C ILE A 21 8.97 8.66 -12.43
N SER A 22 8.69 9.40 -11.38
CA SER A 22 8.40 8.84 -10.05
C SER A 22 7.19 7.89 -10.10
N MET A 23 6.17 8.23 -10.88
CA MET A 23 4.98 7.40 -11.08
C MET A 23 5.29 6.09 -11.79
N ALA A 24 6.26 6.05 -12.71
CA ALA A 24 6.69 4.80 -13.34
C ALA A 24 7.35 3.84 -12.33
N PHE A 25 8.23 4.35 -11.45
CA PHE A 25 8.82 3.56 -10.37
C PHE A 25 7.76 3.08 -9.37
N LEU A 26 6.86 3.98 -8.97
CA LEU A 26 5.76 3.66 -8.07
C LEU A 26 4.84 2.58 -8.65
N SER A 27 4.45 2.73 -9.92
CA SER A 27 3.63 1.76 -10.64
C SER A 27 4.29 0.38 -10.70
N ARG A 28 5.58 0.32 -11.05
CA ARG A 28 6.35 -0.93 -11.02
C ARG A 28 6.36 -1.57 -9.63
N ALA A 29 6.59 -0.78 -8.58
CA ALA A 29 6.63 -1.27 -7.21
C ALA A 29 5.27 -1.83 -6.76
N VAL A 30 4.17 -1.16 -7.11
CA VAL A 30 2.80 -1.63 -6.83
C VAL A 30 2.52 -2.93 -7.59
N ILE A 31 2.82 -3.02 -8.88
CA ILE A 31 2.61 -4.24 -9.68
C ILE A 31 3.43 -5.41 -9.11
N SER A 32 4.68 -5.16 -8.71
CA SER A 32 5.52 -6.18 -8.08
C SER A 32 4.92 -6.65 -6.75
N ALA A 33 4.39 -5.73 -5.94
CA ALA A 33 3.74 -6.06 -4.67
C ALA A 33 2.44 -6.84 -4.88
N GLU A 34 1.64 -6.51 -5.89
CA GLU A 34 0.44 -7.28 -6.27
C GLU A 34 0.78 -8.72 -6.65
N GLN A 35 1.81 -8.91 -7.49
CA GLN A 35 2.27 -10.25 -7.86
C GLN A 35 2.78 -11.05 -6.65
N GLU A 36 3.55 -10.42 -5.77
CA GLU A 36 4.01 -11.03 -4.52
C GLU A 36 2.83 -11.40 -3.62
N PHE A 37 1.84 -10.51 -3.49
CA PHE A 37 0.64 -10.72 -2.70
C PHE A 37 -0.18 -11.92 -3.20
N ASP A 38 -0.36 -12.06 -4.51
CA ASP A 38 -1.05 -13.19 -5.12
C ASP A 38 -0.30 -14.51 -4.87
N MET A 39 1.02 -14.51 -5.04
CA MET A 39 1.86 -15.68 -4.77
C MET A 39 1.82 -16.10 -3.29
N LEU A 40 1.88 -15.12 -2.37
CA LEU A 40 1.73 -15.35 -0.94
C LEU A 40 0.36 -15.94 -0.62
N GLY A 41 -0.71 -15.39 -1.21
CA GLY A 41 -2.07 -15.91 -1.05
C GLY A 41 -2.23 -17.36 -1.48
N VAL A 42 -1.65 -17.75 -2.62
CA VAL A 42 -1.63 -19.15 -3.09
C VAL A 42 -0.85 -20.03 -2.12
N ARG A 43 0.39 -19.64 -1.76
CA ARG A 43 1.27 -20.42 -0.89
C ARG A 43 0.65 -20.67 0.48
N LEU A 44 0.13 -19.62 1.11
CA LEU A 44 -0.48 -19.69 2.44
C LEU A 44 -1.76 -20.52 2.43
N SER A 45 -2.58 -20.40 1.37
CA SER A 45 -3.77 -21.22 1.20
C SER A 45 -3.41 -22.70 1.05
N GLU A 46 -2.35 -23.03 0.30
CA GLU A 46 -1.90 -24.40 0.09
C GLU A 46 -1.34 -25.01 1.39
N GLN A 47 -0.48 -24.29 2.09
CA GLN A 47 0.02 -24.72 3.41
C GLN A 47 -1.13 -24.96 4.39
N LEU A 48 -2.11 -24.05 4.44
CA LEU A 48 -3.26 -24.20 5.31
C LEU A 48 -4.13 -25.41 4.90
N ASN A 49 -4.36 -25.64 3.61
CA ASN A 49 -5.07 -26.84 3.13
C ASN A 49 -4.36 -28.13 3.54
N GLN A 50 -3.03 -28.18 3.44
CA GLN A 50 -2.25 -29.34 3.87
C GLN A 50 -2.40 -29.60 5.37
N LYS A 51 -2.34 -28.55 6.20
CA LYS A 51 -2.57 -28.67 7.66
C LYS A 51 -3.98 -29.18 7.99
N LEU A 52 -5.00 -28.67 7.31
CA LEU A 52 -6.39 -29.11 7.50
C LEU A 52 -6.60 -30.56 7.04
N LEU A 53 -5.93 -30.98 5.96
CA LEU A 53 -5.95 -32.37 5.49
C LEU A 53 -5.28 -33.33 6.49
N VAL A 54 -4.18 -32.91 7.12
CA VAL A 54 -3.55 -33.68 8.20
C VAL A 54 -4.53 -33.87 9.36
N ASN A 55 -5.23 -32.82 9.77
CA ASN A 55 -6.23 -32.91 10.84
C ASN A 55 -7.36 -33.89 10.50
N ALA A 56 -7.85 -33.87 9.26
CA ALA A 56 -8.87 -34.81 8.80
C ALA A 56 -8.33 -36.25 8.83
N THR A 57 -7.12 -36.46 8.34
CA THR A 57 -6.46 -37.79 8.35
C THR A 57 -6.30 -38.35 9.76
N ILE A 58 -5.94 -37.51 10.74
CA ILE A 58 -5.85 -37.92 12.16
C ILE A 58 -7.21 -38.38 12.67
N LEU A 59 -8.25 -37.58 12.42
CA LEU A 59 -9.60 -37.89 12.86
C LEU A 59 -10.15 -39.17 12.21
N ASP A 60 -9.92 -39.35 10.91
CA ASP A 60 -10.31 -40.56 10.17
C ASP A 60 -9.57 -41.81 10.69
N SER A 61 -8.27 -41.68 10.97
CA SER A 61 -7.46 -42.78 11.53
C SER A 61 -7.99 -43.20 12.91
N TYR A 62 -8.34 -42.22 13.75
CA TYR A 62 -8.90 -42.50 15.06
C TYR A 62 -10.34 -43.06 14.97
N ALA A 63 -11.18 -42.54 14.07
CA ALA A 63 -12.50 -43.10 13.80
C ALA A 63 -12.41 -44.57 13.39
N ALA A 64 -11.51 -44.91 12.46
CA ALA A 64 -11.28 -46.28 12.02
C ALA A 64 -10.78 -47.18 13.16
N PHE A 65 -9.86 -46.69 13.99
CA PHE A 65 -9.40 -47.40 15.19
C PHE A 65 -10.57 -47.73 16.13
N THR A 66 -11.46 -46.76 16.40
CA THR A 66 -12.61 -46.97 17.30
C THR A 66 -13.64 -47.97 16.77
N MET A 67 -13.71 -48.19 15.45
CA MET A 67 -14.57 -49.23 14.86
C MET A 67 -14.02 -50.65 15.07
N LEU A 68 -12.70 -50.79 15.21
CA LEU A 68 -12.04 -52.09 15.34
C LEU A 68 -11.92 -52.54 16.81
N ASP A 69 -11.75 -51.59 17.74
CA ASP A 69 -11.48 -51.89 19.15
C ASP A 69 -12.75 -52.13 19.99
N HIS A 70 -13.48 -53.19 19.66
CA HIS A 70 -14.71 -53.57 20.36
C HIS A 70 -14.51 -54.28 21.72
N GLN A 71 -13.28 -54.68 22.10
CA GLN A 71 -13.07 -55.56 23.27
C GLN A 71 -11.85 -55.27 24.19
N GLN A 72 -10.89 -54.40 23.86
CA GLN A 72 -9.73 -54.08 24.73
C GLN A 72 -9.47 -52.56 24.85
N ALA A 73 -10.57 -51.82 25.01
CA ALA A 73 -10.75 -50.38 24.79
C ALA A 73 -9.90 -49.38 25.63
N GLY A 74 -8.95 -49.83 26.46
CA GLY A 74 -8.21 -48.94 27.37
C GLY A 74 -6.74 -48.78 26.99
N GLU A 75 -5.98 -49.87 27.02
CA GLU A 75 -4.52 -49.82 26.90
C GLU A 75 -4.06 -49.57 25.45
N GLN A 76 -4.68 -50.22 24.47
CA GLN A 76 -4.33 -50.05 23.06
C GLN A 76 -4.66 -48.63 22.57
N GLU A 77 -5.80 -48.08 23.01
CA GLU A 77 -6.20 -46.70 22.71
C GLU A 77 -5.18 -45.70 23.27
N GLN A 78 -4.75 -45.88 24.52
CA GLN A 78 -3.72 -45.01 25.12
C GLN A 78 -2.40 -45.04 24.36
N VAL A 79 -1.94 -46.22 23.94
CA VAL A 79 -0.71 -46.36 23.14
C VAL A 79 -0.87 -45.67 21.79
N PHE A 80 -1.99 -45.88 21.10
CA PHE A 80 -2.28 -45.24 19.81
C PHE A 80 -2.29 -43.70 19.95
N VAL A 81 -3.02 -43.18 20.95
CA VAL A 81 -3.12 -41.72 21.17
C VAL A 81 -1.78 -41.14 21.58
N ARG A 82 -0.98 -41.83 22.41
CA ARG A 82 0.38 -41.36 22.76
C ARG A 82 1.26 -41.23 21.51
N GLN A 83 1.25 -42.24 20.63
CA GLN A 83 2.02 -42.18 19.37
C GLN A 83 1.54 -41.04 18.45
N MET A 84 0.23 -40.80 18.38
CA MET A 84 -0.33 -39.67 17.63
C MET A 84 0.08 -38.33 18.23
N ALA A 85 0.00 -38.17 19.55
CA ALA A 85 0.39 -36.93 20.25
C ALA A 85 1.89 -36.62 20.09
N GLU A 86 2.75 -37.64 20.08
CA GLU A 86 4.18 -37.49 19.80
C GLU A 86 4.45 -37.04 18.35
N ARG A 87 3.66 -37.54 17.39
CA ARG A 87 3.80 -37.21 15.96
C ARG A 87 3.17 -35.87 15.58
N TYR A 88 2.12 -35.46 16.27
CA TYR A 88 1.29 -34.31 15.93
C TYR A 88 1.17 -33.36 17.13
N PRO A 89 2.13 -32.43 17.33
CA PRO A 89 2.15 -31.53 18.48
C PRO A 89 0.95 -30.59 18.60
N GLN A 90 0.18 -30.42 17.52
CA GLN A 90 -1.06 -29.65 17.51
C GLN A 90 -2.24 -30.37 18.18
N LEU A 91 -2.14 -31.68 18.35
CA LEU A 91 -3.15 -32.52 18.97
C LEU A 91 -3.19 -32.25 20.48
N VAL A 92 -4.32 -31.73 20.95
CA VAL A 92 -4.54 -31.48 22.39
C VAL A 92 -5.12 -32.74 23.03
N SER A 93 -6.21 -33.25 22.46
CA SER A 93 -6.88 -34.46 22.90
C SER A 93 -7.61 -35.16 21.77
N LEU A 94 -7.77 -36.48 21.93
CA LEU A 94 -8.73 -37.31 21.22
C LEU A 94 -9.83 -37.72 22.19
N GLU A 95 -11.07 -37.56 21.75
CA GLU A 95 -12.26 -37.72 22.58
C GLU A 95 -13.24 -38.69 21.94
N ARG A 96 -13.91 -39.49 22.75
CA ARG A 96 -15.06 -40.28 22.33
C ARG A 96 -16.31 -39.71 22.96
N ILE A 97 -17.35 -39.56 22.15
CA ILE A 97 -18.65 -39.07 22.57
C ILE A 97 -19.69 -40.12 22.21
N GLN A 98 -20.58 -40.40 23.14
CA GLN A 98 -21.65 -41.37 22.95
C GLN A 98 -22.99 -40.65 23.03
N ARG A 99 -23.91 -40.97 22.12
CA ARG A 99 -25.31 -40.57 22.23
C ARG A 99 -26.00 -41.46 23.26
N VAL A 100 -26.61 -40.84 24.26
CA VAL A 100 -27.34 -41.54 25.33
C VAL A 100 -28.76 -41.00 25.38
N ARG A 101 -29.76 -41.86 25.18
CA ARG A 101 -31.16 -41.48 25.32
C ARG A 101 -31.50 -41.36 26.81
N HIS A 102 -32.40 -40.45 27.15
CA HIS A 102 -32.80 -40.22 28.55
C HIS A 102 -33.19 -41.52 29.29
N GLN A 103 -33.93 -42.40 28.62
CA GLN A 103 -34.37 -43.70 29.16
C GLN A 103 -33.21 -44.66 29.52
N ASP A 104 -32.08 -44.55 28.82
CA ASP A 104 -30.92 -45.44 28.99
C ASP A 104 -29.91 -44.86 30.01
N LEU A 105 -30.12 -43.62 30.46
CA LEU A 105 -29.19 -42.87 31.29
C LEU A 105 -28.83 -43.58 32.62
N PRO A 106 -29.76 -44.20 33.37
CA PRO A 106 -29.42 -44.87 34.63
C PRO A 106 -28.43 -46.03 34.44
N GLY A 107 -28.69 -46.90 33.47
CA GLY A 107 -27.82 -48.05 33.16
C GLY A 107 -26.46 -47.61 32.62
N TRP A 108 -26.46 -46.62 31.72
CA TRP A 108 -25.23 -46.03 31.20
C TRP A 108 -24.38 -45.37 32.30
N THR A 109 -25.00 -44.64 33.23
CA THR A 109 -24.29 -43.99 34.34
C THR A 109 -23.60 -45.03 35.24
N GLN A 110 -24.29 -46.14 35.54
CA GLN A 110 -23.71 -47.24 36.31
C GLN A 110 -22.50 -47.87 35.59
N GLN A 111 -22.59 -48.06 34.27
CA GLN A 111 -21.49 -48.56 33.45
C GLN A 111 -20.28 -47.60 33.49
N MET A 112 -20.50 -46.29 33.34
CA MET A 112 -19.42 -45.31 33.38
C MET A 112 -18.79 -45.17 34.77
N GLN A 113 -19.58 -45.28 35.85
CA GLN A 113 -19.05 -45.28 37.21
C GLN A 113 -18.21 -46.53 37.52
N ALA A 114 -18.55 -47.69 36.94
CA ALA A 114 -17.72 -48.89 37.04
C ALA A 114 -16.36 -48.70 36.34
N GLN A 115 -16.32 -47.95 35.24
CA GLN A 115 -15.10 -47.69 34.48
C GLN A 115 -14.23 -46.55 35.05
N TRP A 116 -14.84 -45.43 35.44
CA TRP A 116 -14.14 -44.20 35.80
C TRP A 116 -14.17 -43.86 37.30
N GLY A 117 -14.93 -44.63 38.09
CA GLY A 117 -15.15 -44.43 39.52
C GLY A 117 -16.49 -43.78 39.86
N SER A 118 -16.89 -43.88 41.13
CA SER A 118 -18.19 -43.38 41.63
C SER A 118 -18.39 -41.86 41.47
N ASP A 119 -17.31 -41.10 41.32
CA ASP A 119 -17.37 -39.65 41.16
C ASP A 119 -17.78 -39.22 39.74
N PHE A 120 -17.83 -40.15 38.78
CA PHE A 120 -18.29 -39.87 37.43
C PHE A 120 -19.76 -39.42 37.43
N LYS A 121 -20.02 -38.27 36.79
CA LYS A 121 -21.35 -37.67 36.67
C LYS A 121 -21.52 -37.05 35.30
N LEU A 122 -22.70 -37.24 34.71
CA LEU A 122 -23.14 -36.47 33.55
C LEU A 122 -23.35 -35.00 33.97
N HIS A 123 -22.64 -34.09 33.34
CA HIS A 123 -22.68 -32.66 33.67
C HIS A 123 -22.43 -31.80 32.42
N ALA A 124 -22.54 -30.48 32.54
CA ALA A 124 -22.09 -29.55 31.50
C ALA A 124 -21.38 -28.36 32.14
N TYR A 125 -20.75 -27.52 31.33
CA TYR A 125 -20.11 -26.30 31.80
C TYR A 125 -20.85 -25.07 31.28
N GLN A 126 -21.21 -24.18 32.19
CA GLN A 126 -21.73 -22.87 31.81
C GLN A 126 -20.57 -21.95 31.41
N LEU A 127 -20.67 -21.35 30.23
CA LEU A 127 -19.68 -20.39 29.73
C LEU A 127 -20.12 -18.95 30.05
N PRO A 128 -19.18 -18.03 30.32
CA PRO A 128 -17.72 -18.20 30.33
C PRO A 128 -17.12 -18.62 31.69
N GLN A 129 -17.88 -18.60 32.79
CA GLN A 129 -17.33 -18.84 34.14
C GLN A 129 -16.87 -20.30 34.40
N GLN A 130 -17.14 -21.23 33.47
CA GLN A 130 -16.86 -22.67 33.59
C GLN A 130 -17.44 -23.30 34.86
N SER A 131 -18.57 -22.79 35.35
CA SER A 131 -19.27 -23.42 36.46
C SER A 131 -19.94 -24.70 36.00
N VAL A 132 -19.85 -25.74 36.82
CA VAL A 132 -20.47 -27.04 36.55
C VAL A 132 -21.99 -26.88 36.67
N ILE A 133 -22.71 -27.25 35.61
CA ILE A 133 -24.16 -27.42 35.60
C ILE A 133 -24.44 -28.87 35.96
N TYR A 134 -24.99 -29.08 37.15
CA TYR A 134 -25.43 -30.38 37.64
C TYR A 134 -26.57 -30.21 38.66
N PRO A 135 -27.65 -31.00 38.59
CA PRO A 135 -27.98 -31.92 37.49
C PRO A 135 -28.27 -31.17 36.19
N LEU A 136 -28.14 -31.85 35.05
CA LEU A 136 -28.48 -31.25 33.75
C LEU A 136 -29.99 -31.08 33.59
N PRO A 137 -30.44 -30.08 32.81
CA PRO A 137 -31.81 -30.01 32.36
C PRO A 137 -32.26 -31.31 31.68
N LEU A 138 -33.57 -31.58 31.76
CA LEU A 138 -34.16 -32.73 31.09
C LEU A 138 -34.02 -32.55 29.56
N SER A 139 -33.32 -33.48 28.92
CA SER A 139 -33.17 -33.57 27.46
C SER A 139 -33.58 -34.96 27.00
N ALA A 140 -34.11 -35.08 25.79
CA ALA A 140 -34.42 -36.38 25.19
C ALA A 140 -33.14 -37.23 24.99
N GLU A 141 -32.03 -36.54 24.70
CA GLU A 141 -30.75 -37.15 24.35
C GLU A 141 -29.60 -36.33 24.94
N TYR A 142 -28.53 -37.02 25.31
CA TYR A 142 -27.29 -36.46 25.83
C TYR A 142 -26.12 -36.95 24.99
N TYR A 143 -25.05 -36.15 24.94
CA TYR A 143 -23.82 -36.40 24.22
C TYR A 143 -22.61 -36.30 25.15
N PRO A 144 -22.53 -37.14 26.20
CA PRO A 144 -21.38 -37.15 27.11
C PRO A 144 -20.08 -37.55 26.41
N VAL A 145 -18.99 -36.86 26.78
CA VAL A 145 -17.62 -37.32 26.55
C VAL A 145 -17.36 -38.54 27.42
N VAL A 146 -17.11 -39.69 26.81
CA VAL A 146 -16.91 -40.99 27.49
C VAL A 146 -15.44 -41.40 27.62
N SER A 147 -14.58 -40.83 26.78
CA SER A 147 -13.13 -40.98 26.82
C SER A 147 -12.48 -39.67 26.40
N ILE A 148 -11.37 -39.31 27.06
CA ILE A 148 -10.51 -38.18 26.70
C ILE A 148 -9.06 -38.59 26.92
N LEU A 149 -8.26 -38.53 25.86
CA LEU A 149 -6.87 -38.95 25.86
C LEU A 149 -5.98 -37.88 25.22
N PRO A 150 -4.75 -37.64 25.73
CA PRO A 150 -4.15 -38.28 26.91
C PRO A 150 -4.84 -37.84 28.21
N LEU A 151 -5.13 -38.82 29.08
CA LEU A 151 -5.80 -38.54 30.34
C LEU A 151 -4.82 -37.97 31.37
N ASN A 152 -5.10 -36.78 31.87
CA ASN A 152 -4.35 -36.13 32.95
C ASN A 152 -5.32 -35.48 33.95
N GLN A 153 -4.80 -34.95 35.07
CA GLN A 153 -5.64 -34.34 36.11
C GLN A 153 -6.42 -33.10 35.63
N ALA A 154 -5.92 -32.38 34.63
CA ALA A 154 -6.57 -31.17 34.10
C ALA A 154 -7.80 -31.49 33.24
N VAL A 155 -7.74 -32.59 32.47
CA VAL A 155 -8.83 -33.00 31.56
C VAL A 155 -9.78 -34.03 32.15
N ARG A 156 -9.41 -34.72 33.24
CA ARG A 156 -10.30 -35.69 33.92
C ARG A 156 -11.68 -35.12 34.28
N PRO A 157 -11.82 -33.86 34.76
CA PRO A 157 -13.13 -33.26 35.01
C PRO A 157 -14.00 -33.05 33.76
N LEU A 158 -13.45 -33.21 32.55
CA LEU A 158 -14.21 -33.11 31.30
C LEU A 158 -14.94 -34.43 30.96
N LEU A 159 -14.56 -35.56 31.58
CA LEU A 159 -15.29 -36.82 31.41
C LEU A 159 -16.73 -36.68 31.91
N GLY A 160 -17.69 -37.11 31.09
CA GLY A 160 -19.11 -36.95 31.36
C GLY A 160 -19.67 -35.58 31.01
N THR A 161 -18.86 -34.67 30.43
CA THR A 161 -19.37 -33.39 29.90
C THR A 161 -20.28 -33.65 28.71
N ASP A 162 -21.52 -33.19 28.79
CA ASP A 162 -22.44 -33.21 27.66
C ASP A 162 -22.16 -32.03 26.72
N ILE A 163 -21.61 -32.34 25.56
CA ILE A 163 -21.23 -31.31 24.57
C ILE A 163 -22.45 -30.65 23.90
N SER A 164 -23.65 -31.21 24.05
CA SER A 164 -24.87 -30.62 23.48
C SER A 164 -25.30 -29.31 24.15
N HIS A 165 -24.84 -29.08 25.39
CA HIS A 165 -25.07 -27.85 26.15
C HIS A 165 -23.94 -26.81 25.99
N ASP A 166 -22.86 -27.15 25.29
CA ASP A 166 -21.78 -26.19 25.00
C ASP A 166 -22.10 -25.40 23.73
N LEU A 167 -22.43 -24.12 23.88
CA LEU A 167 -22.76 -23.21 22.78
C LEU A 167 -21.67 -23.13 21.69
N ARG A 168 -20.41 -23.42 22.02
CA ARG A 168 -19.28 -23.39 21.08
C ARG A 168 -19.24 -24.63 20.19
N LEU A 169 -19.71 -25.77 20.71
CA LEU A 169 -19.66 -27.08 20.06
C LEU A 169 -21.01 -27.48 19.43
N GLN A 170 -22.10 -26.85 19.87
CA GLN A 170 -23.46 -27.19 19.45
C GLN A 170 -23.65 -27.18 17.93
N ALA A 171 -23.11 -26.17 17.24
CA ALA A 171 -23.20 -26.09 15.77
C ALA A 171 -22.48 -27.27 15.09
N ALA A 172 -21.26 -27.60 15.53
CA ALA A 172 -20.50 -28.72 14.99
C ALA A 172 -21.20 -30.07 15.25
N LEU A 173 -21.76 -30.25 16.45
CA LEU A 173 -22.54 -31.45 16.78
C LEU A 173 -23.79 -31.59 15.90
N GLN A 174 -24.53 -30.50 15.68
CA GLN A 174 -25.71 -30.50 14.82
C GLN A 174 -25.34 -30.84 13.37
N ASP A 175 -24.27 -30.25 12.83
CA ASP A 175 -23.81 -30.52 11.47
C ASP A 175 -23.33 -31.96 11.32
N ALA A 176 -22.52 -32.46 12.25
CA ALA A 176 -22.04 -33.84 12.24
C ALA A 176 -23.20 -34.86 12.32
N ARG A 177 -24.21 -34.59 13.15
CA ARG A 177 -25.42 -35.42 13.27
C ARG A 177 -26.27 -35.41 11.99
N ARG A 178 -26.47 -34.22 11.41
CA ARG A 178 -27.37 -34.02 10.27
C ARG A 178 -26.78 -34.56 8.98
N PHE A 179 -25.48 -34.32 8.76
CA PHE A 179 -24.81 -34.63 7.51
C PHE A 179 -23.96 -35.90 7.54
N GLY A 180 -23.68 -36.47 8.73
CA GLY A 180 -22.96 -37.73 8.83
C GLY A 180 -21.47 -37.68 8.56
N ARG A 181 -20.90 -36.48 8.60
CA ARG A 181 -19.51 -36.19 8.24
C ARG A 181 -18.83 -35.40 9.35
N ALA A 182 -17.52 -35.25 9.24
CA ALA A 182 -16.77 -34.37 10.12
C ALA A 182 -17.31 -32.94 10.10
N ALA A 183 -17.32 -32.27 11.25
CA ALA A 183 -17.69 -30.88 11.40
C ALA A 183 -16.77 -30.16 12.39
N MET A 184 -16.36 -28.95 12.04
CA MET A 184 -15.49 -28.09 12.82
C MET A 184 -16.29 -27.13 13.69
N SER A 185 -15.92 -27.02 14.96
CA SER A 185 -16.45 -25.99 15.87
C SER A 185 -15.76 -24.65 15.66
N ALA A 186 -16.40 -23.56 16.12
CA ALA A 186 -15.76 -22.26 16.19
C ALA A 186 -14.51 -22.30 17.10
N SER A 187 -13.58 -21.36 16.92
CA SER A 187 -12.44 -21.27 17.83
C SER A 187 -12.87 -20.80 19.24
N PHE A 188 -12.20 -21.30 20.27
CA PHE A 188 -12.42 -20.88 21.65
C PHE A 188 -11.17 -21.01 22.51
N ILE A 189 -11.18 -20.36 23.67
CA ILE A 189 -10.09 -20.49 24.64
C ILE A 189 -10.28 -21.80 25.40
N LEU A 190 -9.25 -22.65 25.34
CA LEU A 190 -9.15 -23.89 26.07
C LEU A 190 -8.80 -23.62 27.55
N ARG A 191 -8.92 -24.62 28.41
CA ARG A 191 -8.64 -24.46 29.85
C ARG A 191 -7.18 -24.11 30.13
N GLU A 192 -6.31 -24.55 29.25
CA GLU A 192 -4.88 -24.31 29.24
C GLU A 192 -4.52 -22.87 28.82
N GLY A 193 -5.51 -22.05 28.43
CA GLY A 193 -5.36 -20.62 28.14
C GLY A 193 -5.06 -20.25 26.69
N PHE A 194 -4.75 -21.22 25.83
CA PHE A 194 -4.56 -21.00 24.40
C PHE A 194 -5.84 -21.24 23.59
N ARG A 195 -5.87 -20.71 22.36
CA ARG A 195 -7.01 -20.85 21.45
C ARG A 195 -6.98 -22.22 20.76
N GLY A 196 -8.09 -22.93 20.80
CA GLY A 196 -8.27 -24.23 20.17
C GLY A 196 -9.60 -24.35 19.45
N HIS A 197 -9.79 -25.48 18.78
CA HIS A 197 -11.04 -25.85 18.13
C HIS A 197 -11.18 -27.37 18.12
N LEU A 198 -12.41 -27.83 18.05
CA LEU A 198 -12.79 -29.25 17.95
C LEU A 198 -13.16 -29.61 16.52
N LEU A 199 -12.69 -30.75 16.03
CA LEU A 199 -13.25 -31.47 14.89
C LEU A 199 -14.01 -32.68 15.40
N LEU A 200 -15.27 -32.83 15.00
CA LEU A 200 -16.16 -33.90 15.46
C LEU A 200 -16.62 -34.72 14.25
N GLN A 201 -16.52 -36.05 14.34
CA GLN A 201 -16.95 -36.97 13.28
C GLN A 201 -17.76 -38.12 13.86
N PRO A 202 -18.90 -38.49 13.26
CA PRO A 202 -19.64 -39.66 13.67
C PRO A 202 -18.92 -40.95 13.29
N VAL A 203 -18.99 -41.93 14.18
CA VAL A 203 -18.54 -43.31 13.94
C VAL A 203 -19.73 -44.11 13.41
N ASN A 204 -19.52 -44.89 12.35
CA ASN A 204 -20.53 -45.77 11.73
C ASN A 204 -21.74 -45.03 11.11
N SER A 205 -21.54 -43.83 10.54
CA SER A 205 -22.63 -42.97 10.06
C SER A 205 -23.34 -43.48 8.79
N SER A 206 -22.65 -44.16 7.89
CA SER A 206 -23.17 -44.47 6.55
C SER A 206 -24.38 -45.41 6.56
N THR A 207 -24.42 -46.42 7.43
CA THR A 207 -25.56 -47.36 7.52
C THR A 207 -26.73 -46.80 8.33
N LEU A 208 -26.47 -46.02 9.38
CA LEU A 208 -27.50 -45.43 10.24
C LEU A 208 -28.24 -44.28 9.55
N LEU A 209 -27.53 -43.43 8.81
CA LEU A 209 -28.15 -42.31 8.12
C LEU A 209 -29.02 -42.74 6.95
N LEU A 210 -28.66 -43.83 6.25
CA LEU A 210 -29.54 -44.44 5.25
C LEU A 210 -30.87 -44.92 5.85
N ARG A 211 -30.91 -45.22 7.15
CA ARG A 211 -32.11 -45.58 7.91
C ARG A 211 -32.78 -44.39 8.59
N GLY A 212 -32.30 -43.16 8.36
CA GLY A 212 -32.81 -41.94 8.98
C GLY A 212 -32.53 -41.85 10.48
N GLN A 213 -31.58 -42.63 11.01
CA GLN A 213 -31.22 -42.62 12.43
C GLN A 213 -29.94 -41.79 12.67
N PRO A 214 -29.88 -40.98 13.74
CA PRO A 214 -28.65 -40.27 14.09
C PRO A 214 -27.54 -41.26 14.47
N PRO A 215 -26.27 -40.89 14.28
CA PRO A 215 -25.15 -41.68 14.77
C PRO A 215 -25.17 -41.80 16.30
N ASP A 216 -24.79 -42.97 16.81
CA ASP A 216 -24.77 -43.24 18.26
C ASP A 216 -23.40 -43.00 18.90
N GLN A 217 -22.35 -42.89 18.09
CA GLN A 217 -20.99 -42.64 18.54
C GLN A 217 -20.33 -41.57 17.66
N PHE A 218 -19.48 -40.77 18.29
CA PHE A 218 -18.68 -39.75 17.64
C PHE A 218 -17.26 -39.82 18.20
N VAL A 219 -16.30 -39.51 17.35
CA VAL A 219 -14.95 -39.18 17.76
C VAL A 219 -14.72 -37.69 17.57
N ALA A 220 -13.93 -37.13 18.45
CA ALA A 220 -13.56 -35.73 18.43
C ALA A 220 -12.04 -35.58 18.53
N LEU A 221 -11.52 -34.57 17.86
CA LEU A 221 -10.13 -34.19 17.85
C LEU A 221 -10.04 -32.72 18.26
N MET A 222 -9.46 -32.47 19.43
CA MET A 222 -9.19 -31.12 19.92
C MET A 222 -7.81 -30.67 19.42
N LEU A 223 -7.77 -29.51 18.80
CA LEU A 223 -6.58 -28.98 18.14
C LEU A 223 -6.24 -27.59 18.65
N ARG A 224 -4.95 -27.29 18.72
CA ARG A 224 -4.48 -25.91 18.91
C ARG A 224 -4.70 -25.12 17.63
N SER A 225 -5.27 -23.92 17.74
CA SER A 225 -5.52 -23.07 16.56
C SER A 225 -4.27 -22.37 16.06
N ASP A 226 -3.24 -22.22 16.89
CA ASP A 226 -1.94 -21.63 16.50
C ASP A 226 -1.16 -22.51 15.51
N TYR A 227 -1.44 -23.82 15.45
CA TYR A 227 -0.92 -24.69 14.41
C TYR A 227 -1.29 -24.23 12.99
N LEU A 228 -2.46 -23.58 12.84
CA LEU A 228 -2.92 -23.05 11.55
C LEU A 228 -2.16 -21.80 11.10
N ARG A 229 -1.26 -21.24 11.94
CA ARG A 229 -0.40 -20.13 11.56
C ARG A 229 0.55 -20.56 10.43
N PRO A 230 1.01 -19.63 9.59
CA PRO A 230 2.05 -19.92 8.60
C PRO A 230 3.31 -20.45 9.29
N ASP A 231 3.99 -21.41 8.67
CA ASP A 231 5.29 -21.90 9.16
C ASP A 231 6.34 -20.80 8.95
N ASP A 232 7.22 -20.55 9.95
CA ASP A 232 8.37 -19.61 10.04
C ASP A 232 8.67 -18.74 8.80
N THR A 233 7.67 -18.01 8.34
CA THR A 233 7.72 -17.12 7.20
C THR A 233 7.54 -15.72 7.73
N ALA A 234 8.59 -14.92 7.61
CA ALA A 234 8.49 -13.50 7.90
C ALA A 234 7.45 -12.91 6.93
N LEU A 235 6.26 -12.60 7.46
CA LEU A 235 5.25 -11.89 6.69
C LEU A 235 5.80 -10.49 6.33
N PRO A 236 5.55 -9.99 5.12
CA PRO A 236 5.96 -8.65 4.75
C PRO A 236 5.45 -7.60 5.73
N ALA A 237 6.21 -6.51 5.91
CA ALA A 237 5.77 -5.38 6.70
C ALA A 237 4.42 -4.86 6.19
N GLY A 238 3.51 -4.55 7.11
CA GLY A 238 2.17 -4.05 6.79
C GLY A 238 1.16 -5.12 6.34
N LEU A 239 1.57 -6.38 6.21
CA LEU A 239 0.67 -7.49 5.91
C LEU A 239 0.04 -8.02 7.20
N SER A 240 -1.29 -8.09 7.19
CA SER A 240 -2.11 -8.72 8.23
C SER A 240 -2.77 -9.98 7.67
N LEU A 241 -2.94 -10.98 8.53
CA LEU A 241 -3.46 -12.29 8.17
C LEU A 241 -4.49 -12.74 9.18
N GLN A 242 -5.65 -13.16 8.70
CA GLN A 242 -6.74 -13.71 9.50
C GLN A 242 -7.21 -15.03 8.92
N ILE A 243 -7.45 -16.02 9.78
CA ILE A 243 -8.11 -17.27 9.44
C ILE A 243 -9.45 -17.29 10.17
N LEU A 244 -10.53 -17.27 9.42
CA LEU A 244 -11.89 -17.11 9.91
C LEU A 244 -12.74 -18.34 9.55
N ALA A 245 -13.82 -18.56 10.28
CA ALA A 245 -14.84 -19.50 9.83
C ALA A 245 -15.50 -18.99 8.54
N ARG A 246 -15.97 -19.89 7.68
CA ARG A 246 -16.72 -19.55 6.46
C ARG A 246 -18.20 -19.86 6.67
N GLY A 247 -19.07 -18.88 6.45
CA GLY A 247 -20.52 -19.04 6.53
C GLY A 247 -21.24 -17.80 7.07
N PRO A 248 -22.58 -17.80 7.11
CA PRO A 248 -23.38 -16.63 7.47
C PRO A 248 -23.16 -16.13 8.90
N GLN A 249 -22.73 -17.00 9.81
CA GLN A 249 -22.44 -16.64 11.21
C GLN A 249 -20.97 -16.27 11.45
N ALA A 250 -20.10 -16.39 10.43
CA ALA A 250 -18.66 -16.21 10.54
C ALA A 250 -18.25 -14.87 11.15
N ALA A 251 -18.95 -13.79 10.81
CA ALA A 251 -18.62 -12.43 11.28
C ALA A 251 -18.74 -12.26 12.80
N ARG A 252 -19.48 -13.15 13.49
CA ARG A 252 -19.64 -13.12 14.95
C ARG A 252 -18.72 -14.08 15.68
N LEU A 253 -18.04 -14.96 14.94
CA LEU A 253 -17.17 -15.98 15.52
C LEU A 253 -15.73 -15.45 15.64
N PRO A 254 -15.00 -15.82 16.70
CA PRO A 254 -13.61 -15.45 16.86
C PRO A 254 -12.74 -16.12 15.78
N ALA A 255 -11.76 -15.36 15.27
CA ALA A 255 -10.77 -15.86 14.31
C ALA A 255 -9.97 -17.05 14.89
N TYR A 256 -9.66 -18.05 14.08
CA TYR A 256 -8.75 -19.13 14.52
C TYR A 256 -7.33 -18.61 14.69
N VAL A 257 -6.91 -17.75 13.77
CA VAL A 257 -5.62 -17.06 13.77
C VAL A 257 -5.86 -15.61 13.40
N ASP A 258 -5.24 -14.69 14.15
CA ASP A 258 -5.19 -13.27 13.85
C ASP A 258 -3.74 -12.80 14.02
N ILE A 259 -3.14 -12.35 12.93
CA ILE A 259 -1.79 -11.80 12.89
C ILE A 259 -1.92 -10.36 12.41
N ALA A 260 -1.76 -9.43 13.36
CA ALA A 260 -1.75 -8.01 13.06
C ALA A 260 -0.51 -7.64 12.24
N GLY A 261 -0.71 -6.83 11.20
CA GLY A 261 0.39 -6.23 10.45
C GLY A 261 1.08 -5.15 11.27
N THR A 262 2.33 -4.83 10.89
CA THR A 262 3.03 -3.69 11.50
C THR A 262 2.28 -2.39 11.18
N PRO A 263 1.99 -1.55 12.19
CA PRO A 263 1.31 -0.28 11.96
C PRO A 263 2.25 0.66 11.19
N HIS A 264 1.69 1.40 10.24
CA HIS A 264 2.40 2.40 9.45
C HIS A 264 1.76 3.78 9.62
N GLY A 265 2.59 4.82 9.57
CA GLY A 265 2.11 6.20 9.63
C GLY A 265 1.43 6.63 8.32
N TRP A 266 0.56 7.64 8.37
CA TRP A 266 -0.14 8.13 7.18
C TRP A 266 0.80 8.63 6.06
N LEU A 267 1.99 9.16 6.43
CA LEU A 267 3.02 9.57 5.48
C LEU A 267 3.64 8.38 4.75
N GLU A 268 3.77 7.24 5.44
CA GLU A 268 4.39 6.03 4.90
C GLU A 268 3.49 5.34 3.87
N THR A 269 2.18 5.53 3.98
CA THR A 269 1.17 4.91 3.12
C THR A 269 0.61 5.87 2.05
N LEU A 270 1.02 7.14 2.07
CA LEU A 270 0.48 8.16 1.18
C LEU A 270 0.74 7.81 -0.30
N GLY A 271 -0.32 7.73 -1.09
CA GLY A 271 -0.24 7.42 -2.53
C GLY A 271 -0.19 5.93 -2.87
N PHE A 272 -0.28 5.04 -1.88
CA PHE A 272 -0.31 3.59 -2.08
C PHE A 272 -1.70 2.99 -1.79
N PRO A 273 -2.18 2.04 -2.62
CA PRO A 273 -3.43 1.33 -2.36
C PRO A 273 -3.26 0.30 -1.24
N GLN A 274 -4.38 -0.12 -0.66
CA GLN A 274 -4.43 -1.28 0.24
C GLN A 274 -4.85 -2.50 -0.58
N LEU A 275 -4.06 -3.57 -0.52
CA LEU A 275 -4.39 -4.84 -1.18
C LEU A 275 -5.18 -5.74 -0.22
N GLN A 276 -6.17 -6.44 -0.76
CA GLN A 276 -7.02 -7.35 0.00
C GLN A 276 -7.24 -8.64 -0.79
N LEU A 277 -7.14 -9.77 -0.11
CA LEU A 277 -7.40 -11.09 -0.67
C LEU A 277 -8.21 -11.91 0.32
N GLU A 278 -9.30 -12.49 -0.16
CA GLU A 278 -10.04 -13.51 0.55
C GLU A 278 -10.04 -14.81 -0.25
N ARG A 279 -9.68 -15.91 0.38
CA ARG A 279 -9.73 -17.25 -0.22
C ARG A 279 -10.43 -18.23 0.69
N ALA A 280 -11.30 -19.04 0.08
CA ALA A 280 -11.86 -20.21 0.74
C ALA A 280 -10.77 -21.28 0.90
N VAL A 281 -10.63 -21.82 2.10
CA VAL A 281 -9.64 -22.86 2.44
C VAL A 281 -10.32 -23.97 3.23
N GLY A 282 -9.80 -25.19 3.11
CA GLY A 282 -10.34 -26.37 3.75
C GLY A 282 -11.49 -27.02 2.97
N SER A 283 -12.19 -27.92 3.65
CA SER A 283 -13.27 -28.72 3.09
C SER A 283 -14.64 -28.26 3.58
N GLU A 284 -15.69 -29.01 3.27
CA GLU A 284 -17.00 -28.78 3.87
C GLU A 284 -17.01 -29.08 5.37
N SER A 285 -16.14 -29.96 5.84
CA SER A 285 -15.98 -30.30 7.26
C SER A 285 -15.18 -29.26 8.03
N GLN A 286 -14.29 -28.54 7.35
CA GLN A 286 -13.44 -27.48 7.90
C GLN A 286 -13.55 -26.22 7.04
N PRO A 287 -14.73 -25.56 7.04
CA PRO A 287 -14.99 -24.45 6.14
C PRO A 287 -14.32 -23.18 6.67
N LEU A 288 -13.12 -22.88 6.19
CA LEU A 288 -12.35 -21.71 6.60
C LEU A 288 -12.22 -20.68 5.46
N THR A 289 -11.92 -19.45 5.85
CA THR A 289 -11.57 -18.35 4.96
C THR A 289 -10.25 -17.75 5.41
N LEU A 290 -9.28 -17.72 4.50
CA LEU A 290 -8.03 -16.98 4.66
C LEU A 290 -8.26 -15.56 4.14
N ARG A 291 -8.09 -14.57 5.02
CA ARG A 291 -8.19 -13.15 4.70
C ARG A 291 -6.83 -12.50 4.91
N LEU A 292 -6.32 -11.86 3.87
CA LEU A 292 -5.06 -11.11 3.91
C LEU A 292 -5.36 -9.65 3.58
N HIS A 293 -4.84 -8.73 4.38
CA HIS A 293 -4.82 -7.31 4.02
C HIS A 293 -3.39 -6.80 4.08
N TRP A 294 -2.93 -6.15 3.02
CA TRP A 294 -1.59 -5.60 2.94
C TRP A 294 -1.64 -4.10 2.66
N GLN A 295 -1.21 -3.31 3.65
CA GLN A 295 -1.04 -1.88 3.48
C GLN A 295 0.32 -1.59 2.86
N LEU A 296 0.34 -1.20 1.59
CA LEU A 296 1.55 -0.81 0.88
C LEU A 296 2.06 0.56 1.33
N GLY A 297 3.35 0.83 1.12
CA GLY A 297 3.97 2.09 1.49
C GLY A 297 5.35 2.33 0.87
N TRP A 298 5.94 3.47 1.21
CA TRP A 298 7.24 3.94 0.68
C TRP A 298 8.43 3.00 0.97
N TYR A 299 8.26 2.04 1.90
CA TYR A 299 9.25 1.00 2.17
C TYR A 299 9.43 0.02 0.99
N LEU A 300 8.48 -0.04 0.06
CA LEU A 300 8.57 -0.87 -1.15
C LEU A 300 9.63 -0.37 -2.12
N LEU A 301 9.92 0.93 -2.12
CA LEU A 301 10.98 1.49 -2.95
C LEU A 301 12.33 1.27 -2.26
N SER A 302 13.23 0.62 -2.99
CA SER A 302 14.61 0.41 -2.54
C SER A 302 15.33 1.75 -2.31
N GLY A 303 16.35 1.75 -1.45
CA GLY A 303 17.19 2.93 -1.24
C GLY A 303 17.80 3.46 -2.54
N PHE A 304 18.14 2.56 -3.47
CA PHE A 304 18.64 2.89 -4.80
C PHE A 304 17.59 3.60 -5.66
N GLU A 305 16.35 3.09 -5.75
CA GLU A 305 15.29 3.72 -6.55
C GLU A 305 14.96 5.13 -6.03
N ARG A 306 14.92 5.31 -4.70
CA ARG A 306 14.74 6.63 -4.10
C ARG A 306 15.88 7.59 -4.49
N ALA A 307 17.12 7.11 -4.49
CA ALA A 307 18.26 7.91 -4.93
C ALA A 307 18.18 8.27 -6.42
N VAL A 308 17.76 7.33 -7.27
CA VAL A 308 17.55 7.58 -8.71
C VAL A 308 16.47 8.64 -8.94
N ILE A 309 15.33 8.55 -8.26
CA ILE A 309 14.24 9.55 -8.36
C ILE A 309 14.75 10.95 -7.94
N LEU A 310 15.49 11.03 -6.82
CA LEU A 310 16.06 12.30 -6.35
C LEU A 310 17.07 12.89 -7.33
N CYS A 311 18.02 12.08 -7.81
CA CYS A 311 19.04 12.51 -8.77
C CYS A 311 18.41 12.95 -10.10
N GLN A 312 17.42 12.22 -10.59
CA GLN A 312 16.69 12.57 -11.82
C GLN A 312 15.93 13.89 -11.65
N SER A 313 15.21 14.08 -10.54
CA SER A 313 14.50 15.32 -10.26
C SER A 313 15.47 16.52 -10.18
N LEU A 314 16.62 16.34 -9.53
CA LEU A 314 17.66 17.37 -9.45
C LEU A 314 18.28 17.67 -10.82
N LEU A 315 18.52 16.65 -11.65
CA LEU A 315 19.04 16.83 -13.01
C LEU A 315 18.06 17.62 -13.89
N VAL A 316 16.77 17.29 -13.86
CA VAL A 316 15.74 18.04 -14.62
C VAL A 316 15.68 19.50 -14.14
N LEU A 317 15.74 19.74 -12.83
CA LEU A 317 15.77 21.09 -12.27
C LEU A 317 17.00 21.88 -12.77
N LEU A 318 18.19 21.26 -12.75
CA LEU A 318 19.43 21.88 -13.23
C LEU A 318 19.37 22.19 -14.72
N LEU A 319 18.86 21.27 -15.55
CA LEU A 319 18.73 21.47 -17.00
C LEU A 319 17.75 22.60 -17.33
N LEU A 320 16.59 22.64 -16.66
CA LEU A 320 15.62 23.71 -16.85
C LEU A 320 16.17 25.07 -16.37
N GLY A 321 16.87 25.09 -15.23
CA GLY A 321 17.55 26.28 -14.73
C GLY A 321 18.64 26.79 -15.66
N PHE A 322 19.44 25.88 -16.23
CA PHE A 322 20.46 26.20 -17.23
C PHE A 322 19.83 26.73 -18.52
N GLY A 323 18.81 26.05 -19.04
CA GLY A 323 18.07 26.46 -20.22
C GLY A 323 17.46 27.86 -20.06
N LEU A 324 16.87 28.15 -18.90
CA LEU A 324 16.33 29.47 -18.58
C LEU A 324 17.44 30.53 -18.57
N ARG A 325 18.57 30.28 -17.89
CA ARG A 325 19.73 31.19 -17.88
C ARG A 325 20.27 31.46 -19.27
N PHE A 326 20.38 30.42 -20.09
CA PHE A 326 20.86 30.53 -21.45
C PHE A 326 19.89 31.35 -22.32
N TYR A 327 18.59 31.07 -22.24
CA TYR A 327 17.54 31.79 -22.96
C TYR A 327 17.55 33.29 -22.63
N TRP A 328 17.64 33.66 -21.35
CA TRP A 328 17.75 35.06 -20.94
C TRP A 328 19.03 35.72 -21.47
N GLY A 329 20.16 34.99 -21.46
CA GLY A 329 21.42 35.46 -22.04
C GLY A 329 21.29 35.74 -23.53
N LEU A 330 20.55 34.89 -24.27
CA LEU A 330 20.31 35.06 -25.70
C LEU A 330 19.44 36.30 -25.98
N LEU A 331 18.31 36.43 -25.29
CA LEU A 331 17.42 37.60 -25.43
C LEU A 331 18.16 38.90 -25.13
N SER A 332 18.92 38.95 -24.04
CA SER A 332 19.70 40.14 -23.66
C SER A 332 20.73 40.51 -24.73
N ARG A 333 21.34 39.51 -25.39
CA ARG A 333 22.28 39.73 -26.51
C ARG A 333 21.55 40.26 -27.74
N GLN A 334 20.37 39.76 -28.03
CA GLN A 334 19.55 40.23 -29.15
C GLN A 334 19.14 41.69 -28.94
N GLU A 335 18.59 42.04 -27.77
CA GLU A 335 18.19 43.42 -27.45
C GLU A 335 19.36 44.40 -27.54
N ARG A 336 20.55 44.00 -27.06
CA ARG A 336 21.78 44.81 -27.20
C ARG A 336 22.20 44.99 -28.65
N ARG A 337 22.11 43.93 -29.46
CA ARG A 337 22.43 44.00 -30.91
C ARG A 337 21.46 44.90 -31.64
N GLU A 338 20.16 44.76 -31.39
CA GLU A 338 19.12 45.62 -31.97
C GLU A 338 19.33 47.09 -31.57
N SER A 339 19.58 47.36 -30.28
CA SER A 339 19.87 48.70 -29.79
C SER A 339 21.12 49.31 -30.44
N HIS A 340 22.18 48.51 -30.59
CA HIS A 340 23.42 48.95 -31.22
C HIS A 340 23.25 49.20 -32.73
N LEU A 341 22.52 48.33 -33.44
CA LEU A 341 22.20 48.55 -34.84
C LEU A 341 21.30 49.77 -35.03
N PHE A 342 20.31 49.96 -34.17
CA PHE A 342 19.46 51.15 -34.16
C PHE A 342 20.31 52.41 -33.94
N TYR A 343 21.25 52.38 -33.00
CA TYR A 343 22.18 53.50 -32.78
C TYR A 343 23.02 53.78 -34.03
N LEU A 344 23.65 52.76 -34.64
CA LEU A 344 24.45 52.91 -35.85
C LEU A 344 23.65 53.38 -37.08
N ALA A 345 22.38 53.00 -37.18
CA ALA A 345 21.50 53.40 -38.28
C ALA A 345 21.02 54.86 -38.16
N ASN A 346 21.06 55.43 -36.95
CA ASN A 346 20.49 56.75 -36.63
C ASN A 346 21.52 57.80 -36.18
N HIS A 347 22.77 57.41 -35.90
CA HIS A 347 23.83 58.31 -35.46
C HIS A 347 25.03 58.32 -36.40
N ASP A 348 25.68 59.47 -36.53
CA ASP A 348 26.94 59.63 -37.27
C ASP A 348 28.08 58.96 -36.50
N ARG A 349 28.84 58.08 -37.16
CA ARG A 349 29.89 57.28 -36.49
C ARG A 349 31.04 58.11 -35.95
N LEU A 350 31.36 59.24 -36.58
CA LEU A 350 32.50 60.06 -36.17
C LEU A 350 32.14 60.96 -34.98
N THR A 351 30.98 61.62 -35.02
CA THR A 351 30.60 62.66 -34.06
C THR A 351 29.57 62.21 -33.01
N GLY A 352 28.89 61.08 -33.22
CA GLY A 352 27.79 60.61 -32.36
C GLY A 352 26.49 61.42 -32.48
N LEU A 353 26.49 62.48 -33.29
CA LEU A 353 25.30 63.30 -33.57
C LEU A 353 24.24 62.50 -34.33
N ALA A 354 23.01 62.99 -34.34
CA ALA A 354 21.98 62.42 -35.20
C ALA A 354 22.47 62.45 -36.66
N ASN A 355 22.34 61.33 -37.38
CA ASN A 355 22.63 61.31 -38.80
C ASN A 355 21.43 61.86 -39.59
N ARG A 356 21.54 61.84 -40.92
CA ARG A 356 20.49 62.32 -41.82
C ARG A 356 19.12 61.67 -41.57
N ASN A 357 19.07 60.37 -41.28
CA ASN A 357 17.81 59.65 -41.05
C ASN A 357 17.13 60.15 -39.78
N LEU A 358 17.87 60.18 -38.65
CA LEU A 358 17.33 60.62 -37.38
C LEU A 358 16.98 62.12 -37.38
N PHE A 359 17.71 62.93 -38.15
CA PHE A 359 17.38 64.34 -38.35
C PHE A 359 16.01 64.52 -38.99
N TYR A 360 15.75 63.86 -40.13
CA TYR A 360 14.47 64.01 -40.83
C TYR A 360 13.30 63.48 -40.00
N ASP A 361 13.47 62.35 -39.31
CA ASP A 361 12.47 61.81 -38.40
C ASP A 361 12.10 62.85 -37.32
N ARG A 362 13.10 63.38 -36.62
CA ARG A 362 12.89 64.41 -35.59
C ARG A 362 12.31 65.71 -36.13
N LEU A 363 12.71 66.12 -37.34
CA LEU A 363 12.18 67.30 -38.02
C LEU A 363 10.67 67.11 -38.32
N GLN A 364 10.28 65.96 -38.86
CA GLN A 364 8.88 65.65 -39.13
C GLN A 364 8.04 65.60 -37.84
N HIS A 365 8.58 64.98 -36.78
CA HIS A 365 7.98 64.99 -35.46
C HIS A 365 7.81 66.42 -34.92
N ALA A 366 8.83 67.27 -35.05
CA ALA A 366 8.75 68.67 -34.62
C ALA A 366 7.67 69.43 -35.39
N ILE A 367 7.61 69.30 -36.72
CA ILE A 367 6.58 69.92 -37.58
C ILE A 367 5.17 69.51 -37.12
N SER A 368 4.94 68.21 -36.87
CA SER A 368 3.63 67.73 -36.43
C SER A 368 3.15 68.32 -35.09
N ARG A 369 4.07 68.63 -34.17
CA ARG A 369 3.76 69.23 -32.86
C ARG A 369 3.37 70.70 -32.96
N LEU A 370 3.83 71.41 -34.00
CA LEU A 370 3.48 72.82 -34.25
C LEU A 370 2.00 72.97 -34.61
N ASN A 371 1.40 71.97 -35.25
CA ASN A 371 -0.04 72.00 -35.58
C ASN A 371 -0.96 71.96 -34.34
N ARG A 372 -0.43 71.67 -33.14
CA ARG A 372 -1.20 71.54 -31.90
C ARG A 372 -0.80 72.52 -30.80
N SER A 373 0.32 73.20 -30.97
CA SER A 373 0.83 74.20 -30.01
C SER A 373 1.37 75.34 -30.86
N GLU A 374 0.91 76.57 -30.66
CA GLU A 374 1.30 77.79 -31.43
C GLU A 374 2.79 78.19 -31.27
N ARG A 375 3.68 77.21 -31.27
CA ARG A 375 5.12 77.34 -31.20
C ARG A 375 5.67 77.53 -32.61
N ARG A 376 6.87 78.11 -32.70
CA ARG A 376 7.63 78.24 -33.94
C ARG A 376 8.80 77.27 -33.92
N LEU A 377 9.12 76.70 -35.09
CA LEU A 377 10.30 75.86 -35.31
C LEU A 377 11.29 76.62 -36.18
N ALA A 378 12.58 76.53 -35.86
CA ALA A 378 13.66 77.03 -36.70
C ALA A 378 14.64 75.88 -37.00
N VAL A 379 15.16 75.84 -38.23
CA VAL A 379 16.23 74.93 -38.63
C VAL A 379 17.42 75.79 -39.00
N LEU A 380 18.55 75.58 -38.32
CA LEU A 380 19.82 76.24 -38.60
C LEU A 380 20.75 75.25 -39.30
N PHE A 381 21.27 75.64 -40.46
CA PHE A 381 22.32 74.91 -41.14
C PHE A 381 23.67 75.60 -40.85
N LEU A 382 24.63 74.85 -40.34
CA LEU A 382 25.97 75.34 -40.02
C LEU A 382 26.97 74.65 -40.94
N ASP A 383 27.65 75.42 -41.79
CA ASP A 383 28.77 74.93 -42.59
C ASP A 383 30.09 75.37 -41.95
N MET A 384 31.14 74.58 -42.15
CA MET A 384 32.47 74.87 -41.61
C MET A 384 33.36 75.51 -42.67
N ASP A 385 33.49 76.82 -42.58
CA ASP A 385 34.36 77.59 -43.48
C ASP A 385 35.81 77.08 -43.42
N ARG A 386 36.41 76.89 -44.60
CA ARG A 386 37.82 76.50 -44.78
C ARG A 386 38.23 75.21 -44.06
N PHE A 387 37.32 74.26 -43.88
CA PHE A 387 37.68 72.96 -43.28
C PHE A 387 38.60 72.11 -44.18
N LYS A 388 38.45 72.18 -45.52
CA LYS A 388 39.26 71.41 -46.47
C LYS A 388 40.79 71.65 -46.33
N PRO A 389 41.29 72.91 -46.27
CA PRO A 389 42.69 73.19 -45.94
C PRO A 389 43.22 72.54 -44.65
N VAL A 390 42.36 72.36 -43.63
CA VAL A 390 42.76 71.69 -42.38
C VAL A 390 43.04 70.21 -42.63
N ASN A 391 42.19 69.53 -43.42
CA ASN A 391 42.42 68.15 -43.84
C ASN A 391 43.68 68.05 -44.72
N ASP A 392 43.84 68.96 -45.67
CA ASP A 392 44.95 68.93 -46.63
C ASP A 392 46.31 69.19 -45.94
N SER A 393 46.34 70.03 -44.89
CA SER A 393 47.58 70.41 -44.19
C SER A 393 47.95 69.50 -43.02
N TYR A 394 46.95 68.95 -42.31
CA TYR A 394 47.15 68.20 -41.06
C TYR A 394 46.62 66.77 -41.09
N GLY A 395 46.13 66.32 -42.24
CA GLY A 395 45.57 65.01 -42.47
C GLY A 395 44.12 64.86 -41.97
N HIS A 396 43.39 63.92 -42.58
CA HIS A 396 41.99 63.63 -42.24
C HIS A 396 41.77 63.26 -40.77
N ALA A 397 42.70 62.53 -40.15
CA ALA A 397 42.60 62.19 -38.72
C ALA A 397 42.57 63.41 -37.80
N THR A 398 43.27 64.49 -38.17
CA THR A 398 43.25 65.75 -37.42
C THR A 398 41.95 66.51 -37.66
N GLY A 399 41.46 66.53 -38.90
CA GLY A 399 40.15 67.11 -39.21
C GLY A 399 38.99 66.39 -38.51
N ASP A 400 39.07 65.06 -38.40
CA ASP A 400 38.09 64.25 -37.68
C ASP A 400 37.98 64.64 -36.20
N LYS A 401 39.13 64.88 -35.54
CA LYS A 401 39.17 65.40 -34.16
C LYS A 401 38.55 66.79 -34.06
N VAL A 402 38.79 67.66 -35.04
CA VAL A 402 38.16 68.99 -35.10
C VAL A 402 36.64 68.87 -35.18
N LEU A 403 36.12 68.00 -36.05
CA LEU A 403 34.68 67.74 -36.16
C LEU A 403 34.06 67.22 -34.86
N GLN A 404 34.74 66.29 -34.18
CA GLN A 404 34.30 65.79 -32.87
C GLN A 404 34.26 66.89 -31.80
N LEU A 405 35.28 67.74 -31.73
CA LEU A 405 35.33 68.85 -30.79
C LEU A 405 34.24 69.88 -31.06
N ILE A 406 33.96 70.17 -32.33
CA ILE A 406 32.88 71.08 -32.72
C ILE A 406 31.53 70.49 -32.33
N ALA A 407 31.27 69.22 -32.64
CA ALA A 407 30.05 68.53 -32.24
C ALA A 407 29.85 68.58 -30.72
N ALA A 408 30.89 68.32 -29.93
CA ALA A 408 30.85 68.39 -28.48
C ALA A 408 30.56 69.82 -27.96
N ARG A 409 31.21 70.83 -28.53
CA ARG A 409 30.98 72.25 -28.17
C ARG A 409 29.56 72.71 -28.48
N ILE A 410 29.01 72.30 -29.62
CA ILE A 410 27.63 72.61 -29.99
C ILE A 410 26.68 71.93 -29.00
N LEU A 411 26.83 70.62 -28.76
CA LEU A 411 25.98 69.91 -27.80
C LEU A 411 26.00 70.51 -26.39
N ALA A 412 27.15 71.03 -25.94
CA ALA A 412 27.29 71.62 -24.60
C ALA A 412 26.47 72.91 -24.38
N ILE A 413 26.11 73.62 -25.47
CA ILE A 413 25.34 74.86 -25.40
C ILE A 413 23.87 74.68 -25.84
N MET A 414 23.51 73.52 -26.38
CA MET A 414 22.15 73.21 -26.81
C MET A 414 21.29 72.72 -25.64
N ARG A 415 19.98 72.98 -25.71
CA ARG A 415 19.03 72.46 -24.71
C ARG A 415 18.71 71.00 -25.03
N ASN A 416 18.29 70.24 -24.01
CA ASN A 416 17.92 68.82 -24.16
C ASN A 416 16.83 68.54 -25.22
N GLN A 417 16.01 69.54 -25.55
CA GLN A 417 14.92 69.44 -26.52
C GLN A 417 15.36 69.73 -27.97
N ASP A 418 16.55 70.31 -28.15
CA ASP A 418 17.06 70.68 -29.46
C ASP A 418 17.78 69.48 -30.09
N THR A 419 17.74 69.39 -31.42
CA THR A 419 18.38 68.29 -32.16
C THR A 419 19.54 68.82 -32.97
N VAL A 420 20.73 68.31 -32.66
CA VAL A 420 21.94 68.55 -33.45
C VAL A 420 22.20 67.32 -34.30
N ALA A 421 22.33 67.54 -35.61
CA ALA A 421 22.56 66.48 -36.57
C ALA A 421 23.74 66.83 -37.49
N ARG A 422 24.49 65.81 -37.88
CA ARG A 422 25.49 65.93 -38.94
C ARG A 422 24.93 65.35 -40.23
N LEU A 423 24.78 66.23 -41.23
CA LEU A 423 24.22 65.87 -42.54
C LEU A 423 25.27 65.62 -43.62
N GLY A 424 26.54 65.92 -43.34
CA GLY A 424 27.67 65.72 -44.26
C GLY A 424 28.45 64.44 -43.96
N GLY A 425 28.43 63.49 -44.90
CA GLY A 425 29.15 62.20 -44.78
C GLY A 425 28.79 61.14 -45.83
N MET A 426 28.35 61.54 -47.04
CA MET A 426 28.18 60.57 -48.13
C MET A 426 29.49 60.38 -48.88
N SER A 427 30.06 59.17 -48.70
CA SER A 427 30.94 58.45 -49.63
C SER A 427 32.13 59.21 -50.23
N SER A 428 33.30 59.03 -49.61
CA SER A 428 34.56 58.91 -50.34
C SER A 428 35.25 57.63 -49.86
N CYS A 429 34.88 56.50 -50.47
CA CYS A 429 35.69 55.30 -50.47
C CYS A 429 35.98 54.97 -51.94
N CYS A 430 37.14 55.41 -52.40
CA CYS A 430 38.13 54.64 -53.16
C CYS A 430 39.42 55.46 -53.10
#